data_AF-A0A4V2FRN5-F1
#
_entry.id   AF-A0A4V2FRN5-F1
#
_cell.length_a   1.000
_cell.length_b   1.000
_cell.length_c   1.000
_cell.angle_alpha   90.00
_cell.angle_beta   90.00
_cell.angle_gamma   90.00
#
_symmetry.space_group_name_H-M   'P 1'
#
loop_
_entity.id
_entity.type
_entity.pdbx_description
1 polymer ?
#
loop_
_entity_poly.entity_id
_entity_poly.type
_entity_poly.pdbx_seq_one_letter_code
_entity_poly.pdbx_strand_id
1 'polypeptide(L)'
;MLKYLFQIVFFLQISTVALFAQQAETNLPFTTVQDIDAHLQDQFKKKGERILQIYLIRHAKPNLKKKFFCSADQAQNYLENYNRAPVCEFPSGYVNIALTKPHQIYCSSLPRSQETALSLFGNSYPVVSDSVFREFELKIVNASSIIKIPLDLWKGISRISWVLGFNHQGIESFKKAKERVVFSTDNLEKLANQEETAILVGHGMINAAIAKELKRRGWTIVQKKGHLNLGATILQKVVSL
;
A
#
# COMPACT_ATOMS: atom_id res chain seq x y z
N MET A 1 -26.53 46.89 4.35
CA MET A 1 -25.23 46.82 3.64
C MET A 1 -24.22 45.83 4.23
N LEU A 2 -24.62 44.89 5.10
CA LEU A 2 -23.71 43.88 5.68
C LEU A 2 -24.20 42.43 5.46
N LYS A 3 -24.95 42.18 4.38
CA LYS A 3 -25.36 40.83 3.95
C LYS A 3 -24.81 40.41 2.58
N TYR A 4 -24.25 41.36 1.81
CA TYR A 4 -23.66 41.08 0.49
C TYR A 4 -22.12 40.94 0.51
N LEU A 5 -21.45 41.29 1.61
CA LEU A 5 -19.99 41.14 1.72
C LEU A 5 -19.55 39.70 2.06
N PHE A 6 -20.42 38.90 2.69
CA PHE A 6 -20.12 37.50 3.05
C PHE A 6 -20.28 36.51 1.90
N GLN A 7 -21.00 36.87 0.83
CA GLN A 7 -21.18 36.01 -0.34
C GLN A 7 -20.01 36.09 -1.34
N ILE A 8 -19.23 37.19 -1.30
CA ILE A 8 -18.07 37.38 -2.18
C ILE A 8 -16.82 36.68 -1.63
N VAL A 9 -16.69 36.55 -0.29
CA VAL A 9 -15.57 35.81 0.32
C VAL A 9 -15.74 34.28 0.18
N PHE A 10 -16.97 33.78 0.14
CA PHE A 10 -17.23 32.35 0.00
C PHE A 10 -17.10 31.84 -1.46
N PHE A 11 -17.31 32.71 -2.45
CA PHE A 11 -17.13 32.38 -3.87
C PHE A 11 -15.69 32.50 -4.37
N LEU A 12 -14.79 33.16 -3.62
CA LEU A 12 -13.37 33.24 -3.94
C LEU A 12 -12.54 32.11 -3.32
N GLN A 13 -13.08 31.35 -2.36
CA GLN A 13 -12.39 30.23 -1.73
C GLN A 13 -12.76 28.86 -2.31
N ILE A 14 -13.83 28.78 -3.10
CA ILE A 14 -14.20 27.57 -3.86
C ILE A 14 -13.42 27.49 -5.19
N SER A 15 -12.88 28.61 -5.67
CA SER A 15 -12.17 28.69 -6.95
C SER A 15 -10.70 28.29 -6.88
N THR A 16 -10.07 28.24 -5.70
CA THR A 16 -8.67 27.80 -5.56
C THR A 16 -8.57 26.29 -5.33
N VAL A 17 -9.49 25.69 -4.57
CA VAL A 17 -9.48 24.24 -4.30
C VAL A 17 -9.85 23.44 -5.56
N ALA A 18 -10.70 23.98 -6.43
CA ALA A 18 -11.02 23.38 -7.73
C ALA A 18 -9.90 23.60 -8.77
N LEU A 19 -9.14 24.69 -8.70
CA LEU A 19 -7.98 24.92 -9.58
C LEU A 19 -6.78 23.99 -9.26
N PHE A 20 -6.63 23.55 -8.00
CA PHE A 20 -5.65 22.51 -7.66
C PHE A 20 -6.10 21.10 -8.06
N ALA A 21 -7.38 20.91 -8.37
CA ALA A 21 -7.95 19.60 -8.72
C ALA A 21 -8.00 19.33 -10.23
N GLN A 22 -7.65 20.30 -11.09
CA GLN A 22 -7.91 20.17 -12.54
C GLN A 22 -6.76 20.54 -13.49
N GLN A 23 -5.53 20.86 -13.06
CA GLN A 23 -4.52 21.29 -14.05
C GLN A 23 -3.03 21.00 -13.84
N ALA A 24 -2.61 20.03 -13.01
CA ALA A 24 -1.20 19.62 -13.00
C ALA A 24 -0.99 18.19 -12.45
N GLU A 25 -1.18 17.13 -13.26
CA GLU A 25 -0.53 15.82 -12.99
C GLU A 25 -0.59 14.82 -14.16
N THR A 26 -0.93 15.22 -15.39
CA THR A 26 -1.21 14.28 -16.49
C THR A 26 -0.01 13.81 -17.32
N ASN A 27 1.24 14.08 -16.95
CA ASN A 27 2.39 13.69 -17.80
C ASN A 27 3.55 12.98 -17.10
N LEU A 28 3.43 12.59 -15.82
CA LEU A 28 4.48 11.83 -15.14
C LEU A 28 3.91 10.64 -14.37
N PRO A 29 4.64 9.51 -14.31
CA PRO A 29 4.21 8.35 -13.55
C PRO A 29 4.06 8.70 -12.07
N PHE A 30 2.98 8.20 -11.47
CA PHE A 30 2.72 8.39 -10.04
C PHE A 30 3.80 7.72 -9.17
N THR A 31 4.37 6.62 -9.67
CA THR A 31 5.49 5.88 -9.10
C THR A 31 6.50 5.51 -10.18
N THR A 32 7.80 5.74 -9.94
CA THR A 32 8.88 5.17 -10.76
C THR A 32 9.63 4.14 -9.95
N VAL A 33 9.68 2.91 -10.46
CA VAL A 33 10.44 1.79 -9.90
C VAL A 33 11.72 1.65 -10.72
N GLN A 34 12.87 1.85 -10.08
CA GLN A 34 14.16 1.85 -10.76
C GLN A 34 15.25 1.31 -9.83
N ASP A 35 16.33 0.85 -10.45
CA ASP A 35 17.56 0.48 -9.74
C ASP A 35 18.15 1.69 -9.01
N ILE A 36 18.95 1.40 -7.98
CA ILE A 36 19.89 2.38 -7.45
C ILE A 36 20.90 2.72 -8.55
N ASP A 37 21.14 4.01 -8.77
CA ASP A 37 22.13 4.51 -9.72
C ASP A 37 23.51 3.86 -9.49
N ALA A 38 24.09 3.32 -10.57
CA ALA A 38 25.34 2.55 -10.48
C ALA A 38 26.51 3.42 -9.98
N HIS A 39 26.58 4.68 -10.42
CA HIS A 39 27.63 5.59 -9.98
C HIS A 39 27.48 5.94 -8.49
N LEU A 40 26.26 6.18 -8.01
CA LEU A 40 25.98 6.34 -6.58
C LEU A 40 26.39 5.10 -5.79
N GLN A 41 26.07 3.91 -6.27
CA GLN A 41 26.44 2.66 -5.62
C GLN A 41 27.97 2.50 -5.53
N ASP A 42 28.70 2.82 -6.58
CA ASP A 42 30.17 2.78 -6.60
C ASP A 42 30.81 3.80 -5.64
N GLN A 43 30.18 4.95 -5.43
CA GLN A 43 30.64 5.94 -4.44
C GLN A 43 30.56 5.40 -3.01
N PHE A 44 29.49 4.68 -2.66
CA PHE A 44 29.39 4.02 -1.35
C PHE A 44 30.37 2.86 -1.23
N LYS A 45 30.54 2.06 -2.30
CA LYS A 45 31.49 0.93 -2.30
C LYS A 45 32.92 1.37 -2.01
N LYS A 46 33.36 2.51 -2.56
CA LYS A 46 34.68 3.11 -2.27
C LYS A 46 34.90 3.44 -0.79
N LYS A 47 33.83 3.57 0.00
CA LYS A 47 33.87 3.82 1.45
C LYS A 47 33.70 2.55 2.29
N GLY A 48 33.62 1.37 1.67
CA GLY A 48 33.30 0.13 2.37
C GLY A 48 31.82 -0.03 2.70
N GLU A 49 30.94 0.67 1.99
CA GLU A 49 29.49 0.70 2.21
C GLU A 49 28.72 0.36 0.93
N ARG A 50 27.40 0.17 1.05
CA ARG A 50 26.46 0.11 -0.07
C ARG A 50 25.10 0.66 0.34
N ILE A 51 24.34 1.18 -0.61
CA ILE A 51 22.94 1.57 -0.36
C ILE A 51 22.01 0.44 -0.82
N LEU A 52 20.95 0.25 -0.05
CA LEU A 52 19.87 -0.69 -0.32
C LEU A 52 18.55 0.07 -0.46
N GLN A 53 17.60 -0.49 -1.20
CA GLN A 53 16.31 0.12 -1.50
C GLN A 53 15.16 -0.88 -1.36
N ILE A 54 14.02 -0.42 -0.85
CA ILE A 54 12.78 -1.21 -0.75
C ILE A 54 11.61 -0.40 -1.29
N TYR A 55 10.87 -0.98 -2.24
CA TYR A 55 9.60 -0.48 -2.75
C TYR A 55 8.43 -1.22 -2.11
N LEU A 56 7.53 -0.47 -1.47
CA LEU A 56 6.26 -0.96 -0.94
C LEU A 56 5.11 -0.38 -1.77
N ILE A 57 4.78 -1.05 -2.87
CA ILE A 57 3.77 -0.67 -3.84
C ILE A 57 2.39 -1.14 -3.34
N ARG A 58 1.38 -0.28 -3.41
CA ARG A 58 0.00 -0.66 -3.13
C ARG A 58 -0.68 -1.16 -4.40
N HIS A 59 -1.42 -2.26 -4.30
CA HIS A 59 -2.18 -2.83 -5.40
C HIS A 59 -3.13 -1.83 -6.09
N ALA A 60 -3.53 -2.13 -7.34
CA ALA A 60 -4.53 -1.37 -8.09
C ALA A 60 -5.92 -1.45 -7.44
N LYS A 61 -6.79 -0.49 -7.77
CA LYS A 61 -8.13 -0.40 -7.18
C LYS A 61 -8.95 -1.66 -7.52
N PRO A 62 -9.54 -2.36 -6.53
CA PRO A 62 -10.42 -3.49 -6.81
C PRO A 62 -11.72 -3.05 -7.48
N ASN A 63 -12.21 -3.87 -8.39
CA ASN A 63 -13.45 -3.67 -9.11
C ASN A 63 -14.66 -4.11 -8.28
N LEU A 64 -14.96 -3.34 -7.24
CA LEU A 64 -16.14 -3.57 -6.40
C LEU A 64 -16.78 -2.26 -5.97
N LYS A 65 -18.07 -2.10 -6.26
CA LYS A 65 -18.87 -0.93 -5.85
C LYS A 65 -19.10 -0.96 -4.34
N LYS A 66 -18.71 0.11 -3.63
CA LYS A 66 -18.97 0.24 -2.20
C LYS A 66 -20.47 0.35 -1.91
N LYS A 67 -20.93 -0.31 -0.86
CA LYS A 67 -22.23 -0.03 -0.24
C LYS A 67 -22.04 1.06 0.82
N PHE A 68 -22.93 2.05 0.85
CA PHE A 68 -22.85 3.12 1.84
C PHE A 68 -23.36 2.64 3.19
N PHE A 69 -24.64 2.25 3.30
CA PHE A 69 -25.23 1.74 4.55
C PHE A 69 -25.54 0.25 4.43
N CYS A 70 -25.19 -0.52 5.46
CA CYS A 70 -25.38 -1.97 5.47
C CYS A 70 -25.49 -2.52 6.90
N SER A 71 -26.10 -3.70 7.05
CA SER A 71 -26.02 -4.47 8.28
C SER A 71 -24.63 -5.11 8.46
N ALA A 72 -24.33 -5.65 9.64
CA ALA A 72 -23.09 -6.37 9.89
C ALA A 72 -22.89 -7.55 8.91
N ASP A 73 -23.93 -8.36 8.67
CA ASP A 73 -23.87 -9.50 7.73
C ASP A 73 -23.58 -9.04 6.29
N GLN A 74 -24.22 -7.95 5.87
CA GLN A 74 -23.98 -7.36 4.55
C GLN A 74 -22.56 -6.78 4.42
N ALA A 75 -22.01 -6.20 5.48
CA ALA A 75 -20.64 -5.72 5.52
C ALA A 75 -19.64 -6.90 5.48
N GLN A 76 -19.93 -8.00 6.16
CA GLN A 76 -19.12 -9.22 6.15
C GLN A 76 -19.10 -9.83 4.74
N ASN A 77 -20.27 -9.99 4.12
CA ASN A 77 -20.37 -10.47 2.75
C ASN A 77 -19.66 -9.53 1.75
N TYR A 78 -19.74 -8.20 1.96
CA TYR A 78 -18.99 -7.25 1.16
C TYR A 78 -17.48 -7.51 1.24
N LEU A 79 -16.94 -7.76 2.44
CA LEU A 79 -15.52 -8.01 2.65
C LEU A 79 -15.07 -9.32 1.96
N GLU A 80 -15.88 -10.36 2.02
CA GLU A 80 -15.64 -11.63 1.34
C GLU A 80 -15.61 -11.49 -0.19
N ASN A 81 -16.51 -10.67 -0.74
CA ASN A 81 -16.51 -10.34 -2.16
C ASN A 81 -15.30 -9.47 -2.53
N TYR A 82 -14.93 -8.50 -1.68
CA TYR A 82 -13.77 -7.64 -1.88
C TYR A 82 -12.45 -8.43 -1.94
N ASN A 83 -12.33 -9.48 -1.13
CA ASN A 83 -11.15 -10.35 -1.15
C ASN A 83 -11.01 -11.20 -2.43
N ARG A 84 -12.09 -11.34 -3.20
CA ARG A 84 -12.14 -12.10 -4.46
C ARG A 84 -12.24 -11.19 -5.69
N ALA A 85 -12.44 -9.89 -5.50
CA ALA A 85 -12.66 -8.96 -6.60
C ALA A 85 -11.37 -8.78 -7.44
N PRO A 86 -11.48 -8.81 -8.77
CA PRO A 86 -10.37 -8.47 -9.65
C PRO A 86 -10.02 -6.98 -9.53
N VAL A 87 -8.86 -6.57 -10.02
CA VAL A 87 -8.52 -5.15 -10.13
C VAL A 87 -9.23 -4.49 -11.31
N CYS A 88 -9.49 -3.19 -11.20
CA CYS A 88 -9.82 -2.37 -12.36
C CYS A 88 -8.59 -2.27 -13.27
N GLU A 89 -8.82 -2.22 -14.58
CA GLU A 89 -7.78 -1.81 -15.52
C GLU A 89 -7.21 -0.44 -15.12
N PHE A 90 -5.90 -0.26 -15.34
CA PHE A 90 -5.20 0.97 -15.03
C PHE A 90 -4.23 1.33 -16.16
N PRO A 91 -4.03 2.62 -16.46
CA PRO A 91 -3.08 3.05 -17.47
C PRO A 91 -1.66 2.61 -17.13
N SER A 92 -0.94 2.08 -18.11
CA SER A 92 0.46 1.65 -17.97
C SER A 92 1.38 2.78 -17.48
N GLY A 93 1.09 4.03 -17.87
CA GLY A 93 1.86 5.20 -17.46
C GLY A 93 1.78 5.58 -15.99
N TYR A 94 0.93 4.94 -15.18
CA TYR A 94 0.83 5.26 -13.74
C TYR A 94 2.04 4.77 -12.93
N VAL A 95 2.67 3.68 -13.39
CA VAL A 95 3.87 3.14 -12.78
C VAL A 95 4.91 2.94 -13.88
N ASN A 96 5.99 3.70 -13.84
CA ASN A 96 7.11 3.51 -14.75
C ASN A 96 8.10 2.49 -14.16
N ILE A 97 8.48 1.49 -14.95
CA ILE A 97 9.44 0.45 -14.56
C ILE A 97 10.72 0.64 -15.37
N ALA A 98 11.77 1.10 -14.70
CA ALA A 98 13.11 1.35 -15.24
C ALA A 98 14.15 0.50 -14.49
N LEU A 99 13.86 -0.79 -14.40
CA LEU A 99 14.76 -1.80 -13.84
C LEU A 99 15.64 -2.39 -14.95
N THR A 100 16.91 -2.59 -14.64
CA THR A 100 17.95 -3.06 -15.56
C THR A 100 18.63 -4.34 -15.09
N LYS A 101 18.50 -4.67 -13.79
CA LYS A 101 19.03 -5.89 -13.18
C LYS A 101 17.94 -6.96 -13.05
N PRO A 102 18.31 -8.26 -12.93
CA PRO A 102 17.36 -9.29 -12.57
C PRO A 102 16.77 -9.03 -11.18
N HIS A 103 15.45 -9.17 -11.06
CA HIS A 103 14.73 -9.01 -9.80
C HIS A 103 13.68 -10.08 -9.58
N GLN A 104 13.48 -10.46 -8.33
CA GLN A 104 12.30 -11.21 -7.91
C GLN A 104 11.25 -10.26 -7.32
N ILE A 105 10.05 -10.24 -7.91
CA ILE A 105 8.97 -9.36 -7.48
C ILE A 105 8.06 -10.10 -6.52
N TYR A 106 7.99 -9.64 -5.28
CA TYR A 106 7.08 -10.24 -4.30
C TYR A 106 5.70 -9.59 -4.36
N CYS A 107 4.68 -10.41 -4.14
CA CYS A 107 3.32 -9.95 -3.95
C CYS A 107 2.59 -10.71 -2.85
N SER A 108 1.54 -10.11 -2.31
CA SER A 108 0.62 -10.81 -1.42
C SER A 108 -0.12 -11.95 -2.15
N SER A 109 -0.52 -12.98 -1.41
CA SER A 109 -1.43 -14.05 -1.86
C SER A 109 -2.87 -13.63 -2.19
N LEU A 110 -3.22 -12.34 -2.08
CA LEU A 110 -4.56 -11.85 -2.45
C LEU A 110 -4.63 -11.53 -3.95
N PRO A 111 -5.73 -11.91 -4.65
CA PRO A 111 -5.84 -11.78 -6.11
C PRO A 111 -5.47 -10.39 -6.63
N ARG A 112 -6.03 -9.33 -6.03
CA ARG A 112 -5.73 -7.94 -6.41
C ARG A 112 -4.24 -7.57 -6.39
N SER A 113 -3.47 -8.18 -5.50
CA SER A 113 -2.03 -7.95 -5.39
C SER A 113 -1.25 -8.72 -6.44
N GLN A 114 -1.65 -9.97 -6.70
CA GLN A 114 -1.07 -10.82 -7.73
C GLN A 114 -1.35 -10.24 -9.12
N GLU A 115 -2.60 -9.90 -9.42
CA GLU A 115 -3.00 -9.28 -10.69
C GLU A 115 -2.22 -7.99 -10.94
N THR A 116 -2.12 -7.11 -9.93
CA THR A 116 -1.32 -5.87 -10.07
C THR A 116 0.15 -6.18 -10.35
N ALA A 117 0.75 -7.14 -9.64
CA ALA A 117 2.16 -7.49 -9.82
C ALA A 117 2.41 -8.11 -11.21
N LEU A 118 1.54 -9.00 -11.67
CA LEU A 118 1.63 -9.61 -13.00
C LEU A 118 1.45 -8.56 -14.10
N SER A 119 0.50 -7.65 -13.97
CA SER A 119 0.30 -6.58 -14.96
C SER A 119 1.48 -5.61 -15.05
N LEU A 120 2.15 -5.32 -13.93
CA LEU A 120 3.28 -4.38 -13.90
C LEU A 120 4.62 -5.03 -14.28
N PHE A 121 4.84 -6.28 -13.87
CA PHE A 121 6.17 -6.90 -13.91
C PHE A 121 6.21 -8.27 -14.61
N GLY A 122 5.07 -8.95 -14.78
CA GLY A 122 5.01 -10.36 -15.16
C GLY A 122 5.56 -10.68 -16.55
N ASN A 123 5.69 -9.70 -17.43
CA ASN A 123 6.31 -9.88 -18.75
C ASN A 123 7.84 -9.90 -18.69
N SER A 124 8.45 -9.33 -17.65
CA SER A 124 9.90 -9.09 -17.58
C SER A 124 10.56 -9.72 -16.37
N TYR A 125 9.81 -9.98 -15.29
CA TYR A 125 10.35 -10.43 -14.02
C TYR A 125 9.50 -11.57 -13.40
N PRO A 126 10.13 -12.54 -12.73
CA PRO A 126 9.40 -13.55 -11.97
C PRO A 126 8.63 -12.90 -10.81
N VAL A 127 7.34 -13.23 -10.72
CA VAL A 127 6.45 -12.78 -9.64
C VAL A 127 6.24 -13.93 -8.66
N VAL A 128 6.58 -13.70 -7.39
CA VAL A 128 6.41 -14.66 -6.30
C VAL A 128 5.30 -14.19 -5.36
N SER A 129 4.32 -15.05 -5.15
CA SER A 129 3.21 -14.77 -4.24
C SER A 129 3.41 -15.43 -2.89
N ASP A 130 3.26 -14.65 -1.82
CA ASP A 130 3.38 -15.15 -0.45
C ASP A 130 2.28 -14.59 0.47
N SER A 131 1.72 -15.46 1.31
CA SER A 131 0.73 -15.11 2.32
C SER A 131 1.31 -14.24 3.45
N VAL A 132 2.63 -14.23 3.63
CA VAL A 132 3.30 -13.39 4.63
C VAL A 132 3.02 -11.89 4.41
N PHE A 133 2.86 -11.47 3.15
CA PHE A 133 2.57 -10.10 2.75
C PHE A 133 1.08 -9.79 2.65
N ARG A 134 0.21 -10.71 3.04
CA ARG A 134 -1.24 -10.52 3.01
C ARG A 134 -1.69 -9.37 3.92
N GLU A 135 -2.71 -8.64 3.47
CA GLU A 135 -3.31 -7.58 4.29
C GLU A 135 -3.79 -8.15 5.62
N PHE A 136 -3.78 -7.33 6.66
CA PHE A 136 -4.34 -7.73 7.96
C PHE A 136 -5.80 -8.14 7.81
N GLU A 137 -6.09 -9.38 8.24
CA GLU A 137 -7.43 -9.94 8.25
C GLU A 137 -8.40 -9.02 9.01
N LEU A 138 -9.66 -9.05 8.60
CA LEU A 138 -10.73 -8.32 9.24
C LEU A 138 -11.96 -9.22 9.24
N LYS A 139 -12.61 -9.30 10.39
CA LYS A 139 -13.93 -9.91 10.54
C LYS A 139 -14.87 -8.81 11.02
N ILE A 140 -16.07 -8.69 10.45
CA ILE A 140 -17.02 -7.71 10.93
C ILE A 140 -17.55 -8.16 12.31
N VAL A 141 -17.63 -7.22 13.26
CA VAL A 141 -18.23 -7.50 14.58
C VAL A 141 -19.69 -7.90 14.42
N ASN A 142 -20.11 -8.90 15.20
CA ASN A 142 -21.51 -9.34 15.20
C ASN A 142 -22.40 -8.24 15.79
N ALA A 143 -23.53 -7.98 15.13
CA ALA A 143 -24.54 -7.05 15.60
C ALA A 143 -25.91 -7.42 15.02
N SER A 144 -26.99 -6.95 15.65
CA SER A 144 -28.35 -7.15 15.13
C SER A 144 -28.49 -6.62 13.70
N SER A 145 -29.11 -7.40 12.81
CA SER A 145 -29.30 -7.06 11.39
C SER A 145 -30.21 -5.84 11.17
N ILE A 146 -30.90 -5.36 12.22
CA ILE A 146 -31.71 -4.13 12.21
C ILE A 146 -30.79 -2.89 12.17
N ILE A 147 -29.59 -2.96 12.76
CA ILE A 147 -28.64 -1.85 12.78
C ILE A 147 -27.98 -1.73 11.41
N LYS A 148 -28.18 -0.58 10.75
CA LYS A 148 -27.52 -0.24 9.49
C LYS A 148 -26.67 1.01 9.66
N ILE A 149 -25.38 0.87 9.46
CA ILE A 149 -24.41 1.97 9.55
C ILE A 149 -23.49 1.96 8.33
N PRO A 150 -22.65 3.00 8.15
CA PRO A 150 -21.73 3.04 7.05
C PRO A 150 -20.76 1.86 7.02
N LEU A 151 -20.46 1.30 5.85
CA LEU A 151 -19.50 0.19 5.69
C LEU A 151 -18.12 0.55 6.26
N ASP A 152 -17.66 1.78 6.05
CA ASP A 152 -16.37 2.25 6.58
C ASP A 152 -16.38 2.31 8.12
N LEU A 153 -17.54 2.58 8.74
CA LEU A 153 -17.70 2.53 10.19
C LEU A 153 -17.69 1.10 10.73
N TRP A 154 -18.37 0.16 10.07
CA TRP A 154 -18.27 -1.27 10.40
C TRP A 154 -16.83 -1.77 10.40
N LYS A 155 -16.07 -1.43 9.35
CA LYS A 155 -14.65 -1.80 9.26
C LYS A 155 -13.82 -1.15 10.36
N GLY A 156 -14.06 0.12 10.67
CA GLY A 156 -13.36 0.85 11.73
C GLY A 156 -13.57 0.23 13.11
N ILE A 157 -14.82 0.02 13.52
CA ILE A 157 -15.17 -0.61 14.81
C ILE A 157 -14.57 -2.01 14.89
N SER A 158 -14.70 -2.79 13.82
CA SER A 158 -14.18 -4.15 13.76
C SER A 158 -12.66 -4.20 13.88
N ARG A 159 -11.98 -3.24 13.27
CA ARG A 159 -10.52 -3.09 13.36
C ARG A 159 -10.08 -2.72 14.77
N ILE A 160 -10.77 -1.78 15.43
CA ILE A 160 -10.47 -1.39 16.81
C ILE A 160 -10.66 -2.61 17.73
N SER A 161 -11.79 -3.31 17.62
CA SER A 161 -12.06 -4.53 18.39
C SER A 161 -11.01 -5.62 18.19
N TRP A 162 -10.50 -5.78 16.95
CA TRP A 162 -9.42 -6.71 16.64
C TRP A 162 -8.07 -6.30 17.27
N VAL A 163 -7.72 -5.01 17.21
CA VAL A 163 -6.49 -4.47 17.85
C VAL A 163 -6.52 -4.66 19.37
N LEU A 164 -7.70 -4.52 19.98
CA LEU A 164 -7.92 -4.76 21.41
C LEU A 164 -7.96 -6.26 21.79
N GLY A 165 -7.95 -7.16 20.81
CA GLY A 165 -7.90 -8.60 21.03
C GLY A 165 -9.27 -9.28 21.22
N PHE A 166 -10.39 -8.61 20.92
CA PHE A 166 -11.72 -9.19 21.12
C PHE A 166 -12.25 -9.89 19.87
N ASN A 167 -11.95 -9.38 18.66
CA ASN A 167 -12.55 -9.85 17.41
C ASN A 167 -11.57 -10.60 16.50
N HIS A 168 -10.94 -11.65 17.04
CA HIS A 168 -9.92 -12.42 16.33
C HIS A 168 -10.22 -13.92 16.19
N GLN A 169 -11.41 -14.38 16.60
CA GLN A 169 -11.79 -15.79 16.44
C GLN A 169 -11.91 -16.16 14.96
N GLY A 170 -11.10 -17.14 14.54
CA GLY A 170 -11.04 -17.62 13.15
C GLY A 170 -10.18 -16.78 12.22
N ILE A 171 -9.48 -15.76 12.73
CA ILE A 171 -8.51 -14.95 11.97
C ILE A 171 -7.21 -14.77 12.76
N GLU A 172 -6.18 -14.23 12.10
CA GLU A 172 -4.92 -13.87 12.76
C GLU A 172 -5.18 -12.87 13.90
N SER A 173 -4.52 -13.01 15.06
CA SER A 173 -4.61 -12.02 16.14
C SER A 173 -3.68 -10.82 15.90
N PHE A 174 -3.93 -9.69 16.55
CA PHE A 174 -3.06 -8.52 16.41
C PHE A 174 -1.61 -8.79 16.84
N LYS A 175 -1.39 -9.65 17.86
CA LYS A 175 -0.06 -10.08 18.27
C LYS A 175 0.66 -10.85 17.14
N LYS A 176 0.00 -11.86 16.56
CA LYS A 176 0.54 -12.63 15.44
C LYS A 176 0.79 -11.76 14.21
N ALA A 177 -0.10 -10.79 13.94
CA ALA A 177 0.10 -9.84 12.85
C ALA A 177 1.35 -8.97 13.02
N LYS A 178 1.71 -8.58 14.26
CA LYS A 178 2.97 -7.88 14.53
C LYS A 178 4.18 -8.77 14.30
N GLU A 179 4.13 -10.02 14.77
CA GLU A 179 5.19 -11.00 14.53
C GLU A 179 5.39 -11.23 13.02
N ARG A 180 4.30 -11.32 12.27
CA ARG A 180 4.33 -11.41 10.81
C ARG A 180 4.92 -10.18 10.15
N VAL A 181 4.65 -8.97 10.64
CA VAL A 181 5.29 -7.74 10.13
C VAL A 181 6.80 -7.79 10.29
N VAL A 182 7.30 -8.28 11.44
CA VAL A 182 8.75 -8.46 11.67
C VAL A 182 9.32 -9.44 10.65
N PHE A 183 8.69 -10.61 10.49
CA PHE A 183 9.13 -11.63 9.55
C PHE A 183 9.06 -11.18 8.08
N SER A 184 8.00 -10.49 7.67
CA SER A 184 7.90 -9.85 6.35
C SER A 184 9.03 -8.85 6.12
N THR A 185 9.39 -8.09 7.15
CA THR A 185 10.48 -7.10 7.06
C THR A 185 11.83 -7.79 6.93
N ASP A 186 12.08 -8.87 7.68
CA ASP A 186 13.29 -9.69 7.56
C ASP A 186 13.46 -10.23 6.13
N ASN A 187 12.38 -10.75 5.53
CA ASN A 187 12.41 -11.26 4.16
C ASN A 187 12.75 -10.17 3.14
N LEU A 188 12.19 -8.96 3.28
CA LEU A 188 12.48 -7.85 2.39
C LEU A 188 13.91 -7.29 2.57
N GLU A 189 14.41 -7.20 3.80
CA GLU A 189 15.80 -6.81 4.03
C GLU A 189 16.76 -7.86 3.46
N LYS A 190 16.46 -9.16 3.60
CA LYS A 190 17.26 -10.23 3.00
C LYS A 190 17.31 -10.09 1.47
N LEU A 191 16.16 -9.87 0.83
CA LEU A 191 16.08 -9.67 -0.62
C LEU A 191 16.85 -8.42 -1.05
N ALA A 192 16.67 -7.29 -0.35
CA ALA A 192 17.39 -6.06 -0.65
C ALA A 192 18.91 -6.24 -0.50
N ASN A 193 19.37 -7.03 0.48
CA ASN A 193 20.79 -7.35 0.63
C ASN A 193 21.34 -8.19 -0.55
N GLN A 194 20.50 -8.97 -1.22
CA GLN A 194 20.89 -9.81 -2.36
C GLN A 194 20.84 -9.04 -3.69
N GLU A 195 19.79 -8.25 -3.90
CA GLU A 195 19.47 -7.61 -5.19
C GLU A 195 19.71 -6.08 -5.18
N GLU A 196 20.20 -5.51 -4.08
CA GLU A 196 20.27 -4.06 -3.78
C GLU A 196 18.89 -3.38 -3.70
N THR A 197 17.90 -3.84 -4.46
CA THR A 197 16.52 -3.36 -4.48
C THR A 197 15.53 -4.51 -4.26
N ALA A 198 14.67 -4.39 -3.25
CA ALA A 198 13.53 -5.30 -3.05
C ALA A 198 12.21 -4.62 -3.42
N ILE A 199 11.31 -5.36 -4.08
CA ILE A 199 10.02 -4.84 -4.55
C ILE A 199 8.89 -5.71 -4.03
N LEU A 200 7.96 -5.07 -3.30
CA LEU A 200 6.72 -5.68 -2.82
C LEU A 200 5.51 -4.96 -3.40
N VAL A 201 4.64 -5.71 -4.07
CA VAL A 201 3.25 -5.30 -4.35
C VAL A 201 2.36 -5.86 -3.26
N GLY A 202 1.79 -4.99 -2.43
CA GLY A 202 1.03 -5.36 -1.24
C GLY A 202 -0.17 -4.44 -0.99
N HIS A 203 -0.47 -4.20 0.28
CA HIS A 203 -1.70 -3.54 0.72
C HIS A 203 -1.41 -2.39 1.69
N GLY A 204 -2.41 -1.54 1.90
CA GLY A 204 -2.22 -0.29 2.65
C GLY A 204 -1.71 -0.49 4.08
N MET A 205 -2.34 -1.34 4.89
CA MET A 205 -2.01 -1.43 6.32
C MET A 205 -0.76 -2.26 6.57
N ILE A 206 -0.61 -3.41 5.90
CA ILE A 206 0.61 -4.22 5.99
C ILE A 206 1.84 -3.45 5.48
N ASN A 207 1.77 -2.73 4.35
CA ASN A 207 2.89 -1.92 3.86
C ASN A 207 3.22 -0.79 4.84
N ALA A 208 2.22 -0.13 5.42
CA ALA A 208 2.46 0.90 6.43
C ALA A 208 3.13 0.34 7.69
N ALA A 209 2.76 -0.86 8.12
CA ALA A 209 3.38 -1.53 9.25
C ALA A 209 4.82 -1.96 8.96
N ILE A 210 5.09 -2.53 7.78
CA ILE A 210 6.45 -2.86 7.31
C ILE A 210 7.31 -1.59 7.22
N ALA A 211 6.81 -0.52 6.62
CA ALA A 211 7.53 0.75 6.54
C ALA A 211 7.90 1.30 7.92
N LYS A 212 7.00 1.16 8.91
CA LYS A 212 7.26 1.56 10.29
C LYS A 212 8.35 0.70 10.94
N GLU A 213 8.32 -0.61 10.69
CA GLU A 213 9.32 -1.54 11.21
C GLU A 213 10.69 -1.30 10.55
N LEU A 214 10.75 -1.12 9.23
CA LEU A 214 11.97 -0.71 8.51
C LEU A 214 12.55 0.58 9.09
N LYS A 215 11.72 1.61 9.34
CA LYS A 215 12.19 2.83 10.00
C LYS A 215 12.82 2.57 11.37
N ARG A 216 12.22 1.69 12.16
CA ARG A 216 12.77 1.28 13.47
C ARG A 216 14.14 0.61 13.33
N ARG A 217 14.40 -0.03 12.18
CA ARG A 217 15.66 -0.68 11.81
C ARG A 217 16.64 0.25 11.08
N GLY A 218 16.41 1.56 11.08
CA GLY A 218 17.33 2.54 10.51
C GLY A 218 17.15 2.81 9.01
N TRP A 219 16.05 2.39 8.40
CA TRP A 219 15.72 2.78 7.02
C TRP A 219 15.12 4.19 6.98
N THR A 220 15.44 4.92 5.91
CA THR A 220 14.93 6.28 5.65
C THR A 220 13.87 6.22 4.55
N ILE A 221 12.70 6.83 4.79
CA ILE A 221 11.67 6.98 3.74
C ILE A 221 12.11 8.11 2.80
N VAL A 222 12.25 7.81 1.52
CA VAL A 222 12.55 8.80 0.46
C VAL A 222 11.31 9.17 -0.35
N GLN A 223 10.26 8.34 -0.32
CA GLN A 223 8.95 8.65 -0.90
C GLN A 223 7.81 8.03 -0.07
N LYS A 224 6.69 8.75 0.09
CA LYS A 224 5.53 8.29 0.86
C LYS A 224 4.21 8.38 0.07
N LYS A 225 4.11 7.65 -1.04
CA LYS A 225 2.91 7.61 -1.91
C LYS A 225 2.10 6.31 -1.78
N GLY A 226 2.53 5.33 -0.97
CA GLY A 226 1.88 4.02 -0.82
C GLY A 226 0.46 4.02 -0.22
N HIS A 227 -0.09 5.18 0.14
CA HIS A 227 -1.48 5.31 0.56
C HIS A 227 -2.45 5.36 -0.62
N LEU A 228 -1.98 5.70 -1.83
CA LEU A 228 -2.76 5.69 -3.06
C LEU A 228 -2.56 4.35 -3.78
N ASN A 229 -3.59 3.88 -4.50
CA ASN A 229 -3.45 2.67 -5.31
C ASN A 229 -2.38 2.92 -6.38
N LEU A 230 -1.55 1.91 -6.68
CA LEU A 230 -0.37 2.01 -7.56
C LEU A 230 0.74 2.95 -7.04
N GLY A 231 0.60 3.45 -5.81
CA GLY A 231 1.62 4.23 -5.13
C GLY A 231 2.65 3.39 -4.42
N ALA A 232 3.89 3.88 -4.37
CA ALA A 232 4.94 3.30 -3.56
C ALA A 232 5.31 4.18 -2.36
N THR A 233 5.52 3.52 -1.22
CA THR A 233 6.46 4.02 -0.20
C THR A 233 7.83 3.45 -0.55
N ILE A 234 8.84 4.31 -0.66
CA ILE A 234 10.21 3.92 -1.01
C ILE A 234 11.09 4.21 0.21
N LEU A 235 11.90 3.22 0.60
CA LEU A 235 12.85 3.33 1.69
C LEU A 235 14.26 2.99 1.22
N GLN A 236 15.26 3.64 1.82
CA GLN A 236 16.67 3.36 1.57
C GLN A 236 17.45 3.22 2.88
N LYS A 237 18.53 2.44 2.85
CA LYS A 237 19.45 2.27 3.99
C LYS A 237 20.86 2.04 3.48
N VAL A 238 21.83 2.71 4.10
CA VAL A 238 23.26 2.44 3.88
C VAL A 238 23.71 1.37 4.86
N VAL A 239 24.45 0.38 4.37
CA VAL A 239 25.03 -0.72 5.17
C VAL A 239 26.49 -0.89 4.80
N SER A 240 27.29 -1.43 5.72
CA SER A 240 28.66 -1.85 5.40
C SER A 240 28.67 -3.02 4.41
N LEU A 241 29.73 -3.12 3.62
CA LEU A 241 30.00 -4.24 2.73
C LEU A 241 30.39 -5.51 3.49
#